data_AF-A0AAD9VRW7-F1
#
_entry.id   AF-A0AAD9VRW7-F1
#
_cell.length_a   1.000
_cell.length_b   1.000
_cell.length_c   1.000
_cell.angle_alpha   90.00
_cell.angle_beta   90.00
_cell.angle_gamma   90.00
#
_symmetry.space_group_name_H-M   'P 1'
#
loop_
_entity.id
_entity.type
_entity.pdbx_description
1 polymer ?
#
loop_
_entity_poly.entity_id
_entity_poly.type
_entity_poly.pdbx_seq_one_letter_code
_entity_poly.pdbx_strand_id
1 'polypeptide(L)'
;MASNDATGDASTVKYYTRAEVTKHNQTNDVWIIIHNKVYDVTNFLNQHPGGEEVLLEQAGRDATEPFEDIGHSSDAREMMEPYKIGELVEEERTKDDEKKDRDWANGTSDGDSSSGSWRSWLIPVVLGVLVTLVYRYFISAH
;
A
#
# COMPACT_ATOMS: atom_id res chain seq x y z
N MET A 1 -4.82 -18.99 -49.59
CA MET A 1 -4.23 -19.51 -48.34
C MET A 1 -4.33 -18.41 -47.31
N ALA A 2 -5.19 -18.60 -46.31
CA ALA A 2 -5.43 -17.62 -45.26
C ALA A 2 -4.26 -17.67 -44.26
N SER A 3 -3.54 -16.56 -44.12
CA SER A 3 -2.57 -16.36 -43.06
C SER A 3 -3.36 -15.92 -41.82
N ASN A 4 -3.54 -16.83 -40.87
CA ASN A 4 -4.10 -16.49 -39.56
C ASN A 4 -3.07 -15.64 -38.81
N ASP A 5 -3.35 -14.34 -38.76
CA ASP A 5 -2.72 -13.37 -37.89
C ASP A 5 -3.12 -13.70 -36.44
N ALA A 6 -2.23 -14.40 -35.73
CA ALA A 6 -2.37 -14.68 -34.30
C ALA A 6 -2.03 -13.40 -33.53
N THR A 7 -3.06 -12.60 -33.32
CA THR A 7 -3.11 -11.45 -32.41
C THR A 7 -2.80 -11.92 -30.99
N GLY A 8 -1.59 -11.61 -30.51
CA GLY A 8 -1.18 -11.83 -29.13
C GLY A 8 -1.88 -10.85 -28.20
N ASP A 9 -2.93 -11.35 -27.55
CA ASP A 9 -3.56 -10.97 -26.28
C ASP A 9 -3.53 -9.49 -25.88
N ALA A 10 -4.64 -8.81 -26.13
CA ALA A 10 -5.01 -7.63 -25.34
C ALA A 10 -5.22 -8.09 -23.89
N SER A 11 -4.30 -7.71 -23.01
CA SER A 11 -4.26 -8.07 -21.59
C SER A 11 -5.54 -7.66 -20.86
N THR A 12 -6.53 -8.56 -20.90
CA THR A 12 -7.75 -8.43 -20.11
C THR A 12 -7.38 -8.65 -18.65
N VAL A 13 -7.29 -7.56 -17.89
CA VAL A 13 -7.06 -7.62 -16.45
C VAL A 13 -8.18 -8.44 -15.82
N LYS A 14 -7.83 -9.58 -15.23
CA LYS A 14 -8.77 -10.42 -14.48
C LYS A 14 -8.96 -9.84 -13.08
N TYR A 15 -10.19 -9.90 -12.59
CA TYR A 15 -10.53 -9.46 -11.25
C TYR A 15 -10.86 -10.65 -10.36
N TYR A 16 -10.32 -10.64 -9.15
CA TYR A 16 -10.53 -11.68 -8.14
C TYR A 16 -11.08 -11.07 -6.85
N THR A 17 -11.85 -11.86 -6.10
CA THR A 17 -12.25 -11.50 -4.75
C THR A 17 -11.22 -12.02 -3.75
N ARG A 18 -11.13 -11.43 -2.57
CA ARG A 18 -10.32 -11.94 -1.46
C ARG A 18 -10.73 -13.36 -1.09
N ALA A 19 -12.03 -13.65 -1.13
CA ALA A 19 -12.55 -14.99 -0.87
C ALA A 19 -12.06 -16.03 -1.88
N GLU A 20 -11.83 -15.62 -3.14
CA GLU A 20 -11.19 -16.49 -4.14
C GLU A 20 -9.72 -16.69 -3.82
N VAL A 21 -8.98 -15.61 -3.57
CA VAL A 21 -7.54 -15.68 -3.23
C VAL A 21 -7.31 -16.57 -2.01
N THR A 22 -8.15 -16.50 -0.97
CA THR A 22 -8.03 -17.33 0.24
C THR A 22 -8.09 -18.84 -0.02
N LYS A 23 -8.66 -19.28 -1.14
CA LYS A 23 -8.68 -20.71 -1.51
C LYS A 23 -7.31 -21.22 -1.98
N HIS A 24 -6.45 -20.32 -2.44
CA HIS A 24 -5.12 -20.61 -2.97
C HIS A 24 -4.06 -20.46 -1.87
N ASN A 25 -4.12 -21.39 -0.90
CA ASN A 25 -3.29 -21.40 0.30
C ASN A 25 -2.50 -22.70 0.51
N GLN A 26 -2.27 -23.46 -0.56
CA GLN A 26 -1.58 -24.76 -0.51
C GLN A 26 -0.15 -24.62 -1.02
N THR A 27 0.76 -25.51 -0.63
CA THR A 27 2.18 -25.44 -1.02
C THR A 27 2.44 -25.51 -2.52
N ASN A 28 1.47 -26.01 -3.29
CA ASN A 28 1.49 -26.10 -4.75
C ASN A 28 0.49 -25.15 -5.43
N ASP A 29 -0.11 -24.24 -4.68
CA ASP A 29 -1.11 -23.28 -5.13
C ASP A 29 -1.18 -22.09 -4.15
N VAL A 30 -0.23 -21.15 -4.30
CA VAL A 30 -0.02 -20.02 -3.38
C VAL A 30 -0.28 -18.71 -4.10
N TRP A 31 -1.38 -18.05 -3.73
CA TRP A 31 -1.64 -16.69 -4.19
C TRP A 31 -1.50 -15.70 -3.05
N ILE A 32 -1.02 -14.50 -3.38
CA ILE A 32 -0.90 -13.40 -2.44
C ILE A 32 -1.42 -12.11 -3.08
N ILE A 33 -1.91 -11.20 -2.23
CA ILE A 33 -2.27 -9.85 -2.65
C ILE A 33 -1.18 -8.88 -2.21
N ILE A 34 -0.72 -8.03 -3.12
CA ILE A 34 0.20 -6.92 -2.82
C ILE A 34 -0.31 -5.69 -3.57
N HIS A 35 -0.59 -4.59 -2.86
CA HIS A 35 -1.09 -3.32 -3.44
C HIS A 35 -2.30 -3.55 -4.37
N ASN A 36 -3.32 -4.25 -3.84
CA ASN A 36 -4.54 -4.66 -4.54
C ASN A 36 -4.36 -5.51 -5.82
N LYS A 37 -3.14 -5.95 -6.14
CA LYS A 37 -2.83 -6.85 -7.25
C LYS A 37 -2.69 -8.28 -6.74
N VAL A 38 -3.11 -9.25 -7.54
CA VAL A 38 -3.07 -10.67 -7.20
C VAL A 38 -1.93 -11.34 -7.94
N TYR A 39 -1.08 -12.04 -7.19
CA TYR A 39 0.11 -12.71 -7.70
C TYR A 39 0.05 -14.21 -7.40
N ASP A 40 0.34 -15.03 -8.41
CA ASP A 40 0.58 -16.46 -8.25
C ASP A 40 2.08 -16.69 -8.05
N VAL A 41 2.47 -16.93 -6.80
CA VAL A 41 3.88 -17.11 -6.40
C VAL A 41 4.26 -18.59 -6.26
N THR A 42 3.41 -19.52 -6.70
CA THR A 42 3.63 -20.96 -6.58
C THR A 42 4.99 -21.40 -7.13
N ASN A 43 5.37 -20.89 -8.31
CA ASN A 43 6.64 -21.21 -8.95
C ASN A 43 7.84 -20.42 -8.38
N PHE A 44 7.56 -19.41 -7.56
CA PHE A 44 8.57 -18.52 -6.97
C PHE A 44 8.98 -18.91 -5.55
N LEU A 45 8.22 -19.80 -4.89
CA LEU A 45 8.50 -20.24 -3.50
C LEU A 45 9.97 -20.54 -3.23
N ASN A 46 10.57 -21.42 -4.05
CA ASN A 46 11.97 -21.84 -3.92
C ASN A 46 13.01 -20.81 -4.42
N GLN A 47 12.55 -19.77 -5.11
CA GLN A 47 13.40 -18.71 -5.67
C GLN A 47 13.39 -17.46 -4.80
N HIS A 48 12.51 -17.40 -3.80
CA HIS A 48 12.39 -16.26 -2.91
C HIS A 48 13.62 -16.14 -2.00
N PRO A 49 14.40 -15.05 -2.05
CA PRO A 49 15.61 -14.90 -1.22
C PRO A 49 15.34 -14.92 0.30
N GLY A 50 14.12 -14.55 0.72
CA GLY A 50 13.68 -14.62 2.12
C GLY A 50 13.21 -16.01 2.57
N GLY A 51 13.24 -17.02 1.69
CA GLY A 51 12.74 -18.36 1.94
C GLY A 51 11.26 -18.54 1.57
N GLU A 52 10.83 -19.79 1.37
CA GLU A 52 9.44 -20.10 1.00
C GLU A 52 8.46 -19.95 2.18
N GLU A 53 8.92 -20.15 3.42
CA GLU A 53 8.09 -20.10 4.63
C GLU A 53 7.31 -18.79 4.73
N VAL A 54 7.98 -17.65 4.51
CA VAL A 54 7.32 -16.34 4.62
C VAL A 54 6.27 -16.09 3.54
N LEU A 55 6.36 -16.76 2.38
CA LEU A 55 5.31 -16.71 1.37
C LEU A 55 4.14 -17.63 1.73
N LEU A 56 4.44 -18.81 2.30
CA LEU A 56 3.43 -19.75 2.78
C LEU A 56 2.62 -19.19 3.97
N GLU A 57 3.26 -18.45 4.87
CA GLU A 57 2.58 -17.76 5.97
C GLU A 57 1.55 -16.73 5.48
N GLN A 58 1.79 -16.12 4.31
CA GLN A 58 0.92 -15.14 3.67
C GLN A 58 0.01 -15.75 2.59
N ALA A 59 0.02 -17.08 2.42
CA ALA A 59 -0.73 -17.75 1.38
C ALA A 59 -2.25 -17.50 1.53
N GLY A 60 -2.87 -17.06 0.44
CA GLY A 60 -4.28 -16.71 0.37
C GLY A 60 -4.65 -15.39 1.06
N ARG A 61 -3.68 -14.53 1.37
CA ARG A 61 -3.87 -13.29 2.16
C ARG A 61 -3.25 -12.07 1.49
N ASP A 62 -3.51 -10.91 2.10
CA ASP A 62 -2.86 -9.65 1.78
C ASP A 62 -1.49 -9.58 2.45
N ALA A 63 -0.46 -9.54 1.63
CA ALA A 63 0.94 -9.48 2.02
C ALA A 63 1.52 -8.06 1.81
N THR A 64 0.69 -7.03 1.60
CA THR A 64 1.16 -5.66 1.33
C THR A 64 1.97 -5.10 2.50
N GLU A 65 1.45 -5.22 3.72
CA GLU A 65 2.13 -4.74 4.93
C GLU A 65 3.50 -5.42 5.14
N PRO A 66 3.61 -6.77 5.20
CA PRO A 66 4.91 -7.42 5.36
C PRO A 66 5.85 -7.16 4.17
N PHE A 67 5.32 -7.03 2.94
CA PHE A 67 6.13 -6.72 1.76
C PHE A 67 6.80 -5.34 1.86
N GLU A 68 6.06 -4.33 2.32
CA GLU A 68 6.57 -2.96 2.50
C GLU A 68 7.45 -2.82 3.75
N ASP A 69 7.15 -3.52 4.85
CA ASP A 69 7.96 -3.49 6.08
C ASP A 69 9.38 -4.02 5.87
N ILE A 70 9.53 -5.06 5.06
CA ILE A 70 10.84 -5.60 4.66
C ILE A 70 11.60 -4.64 3.73
N GLY A 71 10.89 -3.78 2.99
CA GLY A 71 11.50 -2.79 2.11
C GLY A 71 12.11 -3.39 0.84
N HIS A 72 11.37 -4.25 0.14
CA HIS A 72 11.80 -4.83 -1.14
C HIS A 72 12.27 -3.75 -2.14
N SER A 73 13.37 -4.04 -2.84
CA SER A 73 13.96 -3.12 -3.83
C SER A 73 13.04 -2.90 -5.03
N SER A 74 13.33 -1.87 -5.84
CA SER A 74 12.61 -1.68 -7.11
C SER A 74 12.76 -2.87 -8.06
N ASP A 75 13.94 -3.50 -8.06
CA ASP A 75 14.23 -4.70 -8.86
C ASP A 75 13.34 -5.88 -8.43
N ALA A 76 13.20 -6.10 -7.11
CA ALA A 76 12.29 -7.13 -6.59
C ALA A 76 10.81 -6.86 -6.96
N ARG A 77 10.41 -5.57 -7.00
CA ARG A 77 9.08 -5.16 -7.48
C ARG A 77 8.90 -5.31 -8.99
N GLU A 78 9.98 -5.35 -9.78
CA GLU A 78 9.90 -5.66 -11.21
C GLU A 78 9.82 -7.18 -11.42
N MET A 79 10.55 -7.95 -10.60
CA MET A 79 10.54 -9.42 -10.64
C MET A 79 9.16 -10.03 -10.34
N MET A 80 8.26 -9.33 -9.64
CA MET A 80 6.92 -9.83 -9.35
C MET A 80 5.92 -9.68 -10.50
N GLU A 81 6.15 -8.76 -11.45
CA GLU A 81 5.24 -8.50 -12.58
C GLU A 81 4.89 -9.75 -13.41
N PRO A 82 5.82 -10.67 -13.78
CA PRO A 82 5.46 -11.88 -14.51
C PRO A 82 4.56 -12.85 -13.71
N TYR A 83 4.50 -12.71 -12.39
CA TYR A 83 3.65 -13.53 -11.52
C TYR A 83 2.25 -12.90 -11.31
N LYS A 84 2.01 -11.69 -11.83
CA LYS A 84 0.71 -11.01 -11.71
C LYS A 84 -0.33 -11.74 -12.56
N ILE A 85 -1.39 -12.22 -11.90
CA ILE A 85 -2.51 -12.91 -12.57
C ILE A 85 -3.77 -12.04 -12.68
N GLY A 86 -3.82 -10.92 -11.96
CA GLY A 86 -4.93 -9.97 -12.00
C GLY A 86 -4.91 -8.98 -10.85
N GLU A 87 -6.09 -8.44 -10.54
CA GLU A 87 -6.30 -7.42 -9.50
C GLU A 87 -7.52 -7.76 -8.66
N LEU A 88 -7.61 -7.18 -7.47
CA LEU A 88 -8.82 -7.30 -6.66
C LEU A 88 -9.99 -6.55 -7.29
N VAL A 89 -11.20 -7.07 -7.10
CA VAL A 89 -12.44 -6.35 -7.42
C VAL A 89 -12.48 -5.00 -6.69
N GLU A 90 -12.94 -3.95 -7.38
CA GLU A 90 -12.94 -2.56 -6.87
C GLU A 90 -13.52 -2.42 -5.46
N GLU A 91 -14.60 -3.16 -5.18
CA GLU A 91 -15.31 -3.14 -3.90
C GLU A 91 -14.52 -3.70 -2.72
N GLU A 92 -13.50 -4.51 -2.98
CA GLU A 92 -12.63 -5.10 -1.94
C GLU A 92 -11.25 -4.44 -1.88
N ARG A 93 -10.92 -3.48 -2.75
CA ARG A 93 -9.62 -2.81 -2.73
C ARG A 93 -9.42 -1.96 -1.46
N THR A 94 -8.20 -1.95 -0.93
CA THR A 94 -7.81 -0.98 0.11
C THR A 94 -7.45 0.36 -0.55
N LYS A 95 -7.72 1.48 0.14
CA LYS A 95 -7.48 2.83 -0.39
C LYS A 95 -6.00 3.27 -0.35
N ASP A 96 -5.10 2.34 -0.06
CA ASP A 96 -3.68 2.64 0.14
C ASP A 96 -2.98 3.02 -1.16
N ASP A 97 -3.53 2.60 -2.32
CA ASP A 97 -3.01 2.94 -3.65
C ASP A 97 -3.33 4.37 -4.12
N GLU A 98 -4.29 5.06 -3.50
CA GLU A 98 -4.80 6.37 -3.96
C GLU A 98 -4.04 7.58 -3.38
N LYS A 99 -2.83 7.39 -2.84
CA LYS A 99 -2.08 8.46 -2.17
C LYS A 99 -0.63 8.64 -2.64
N LYS A 100 -0.36 8.49 -3.94
CA LYS A 100 0.92 8.90 -4.55
C LYS A 100 0.86 10.04 -5.58
N ASP A 101 -0.28 10.72 -5.71
CA ASP A 101 -0.37 12.00 -6.41
C ASP A 101 -0.95 13.08 -5.48
N ARG A 102 -0.12 13.67 -4.62
CA ARG A 102 -0.36 15.03 -4.08
C ARG A 102 0.96 15.78 -4.01
N ASP A 103 1.34 16.26 -5.19
CA ASP A 103 1.77 17.62 -5.44
C ASP A 103 2.60 18.30 -4.34
N TRP A 104 3.91 18.24 -4.53
CA TRP A 104 4.86 19.22 -4.02
C TRP A 104 4.67 20.56 -4.78
N ALA A 105 3.61 21.33 -4.50
CA ALA A 105 3.48 22.72 -4.97
C ALA A 105 2.45 23.56 -4.18
N ASN A 106 2.98 24.50 -3.38
CA ASN A 106 2.46 25.79 -2.91
C ASN A 106 1.03 26.25 -3.33
N GLY A 107 0.19 26.64 -2.35
CA GLY A 107 -1.02 27.44 -2.57
C GLY A 107 -1.92 27.61 -1.33
N THR A 108 -2.18 28.85 -0.94
CA THR A 108 -2.86 29.32 0.28
C THR A 108 -4.40 29.26 0.26
N SER A 109 -4.97 29.25 1.48
CA SER A 109 -6.25 29.84 1.93
C SER A 109 -7.59 29.08 1.84
N ASP A 110 -8.03 28.71 3.06
CA ASP A 110 -9.35 28.87 3.68
C ASP A 110 -10.56 28.00 3.26
N GLY A 111 -11.12 27.28 4.25
CA GLY A 111 -12.54 26.93 4.26
C GLY A 111 -12.94 25.51 4.69
N ASP A 112 -12.94 25.26 6.01
CA ASP A 112 -13.94 24.46 6.75
C ASP A 112 -13.95 22.91 6.74
N SER A 113 -13.96 22.38 7.97
CA SER A 113 -14.53 21.10 8.46
C SER A 113 -14.08 19.77 7.86
N SER A 114 -13.05 19.15 8.46
CA SER A 114 -13.09 17.72 8.90
C SER A 114 -11.74 17.25 9.47
N SER A 115 -11.84 16.50 10.56
CA SER A 115 -10.85 15.63 11.22
C SER A 115 -9.50 15.34 10.52
N GLY A 116 -8.39 15.57 11.25
CA GLY A 116 -7.20 14.70 11.17
C GLY A 116 -5.85 15.37 10.85
N SER A 117 -4.91 15.24 11.80
CA SER A 117 -3.43 15.28 11.64
C SER A 117 -2.62 16.57 11.91
N TRP A 118 -3.22 17.74 12.20
CA TRP A 118 -2.45 19.00 12.38
C TRP A 118 -2.64 19.65 13.77
N ARG A 119 -3.61 19.18 14.57
CA ARG A 119 -3.83 19.67 15.94
C ARG A 119 -2.81 19.15 16.96
N SER A 120 -1.99 18.15 16.61
CA SER A 120 -1.05 17.52 17.55
C SER A 120 0.17 18.39 17.92
N TRP A 121 0.56 19.36 17.08
CA TRP A 121 1.63 20.32 17.41
C TRP A 121 1.13 21.68 17.91
N LEU A 122 -0.11 22.04 17.62
CA LEU A 122 -0.65 23.33 18.06
C LEU A 122 -0.96 23.35 19.57
N ILE A 123 -1.33 22.22 20.16
CA ILE A 123 -1.61 22.12 21.60
C ILE A 123 -0.35 22.40 22.45
N PRO A 124 0.82 21.76 22.23
CA PRO A 124 2.02 22.08 23.01
C PRO A 124 2.57 23.49 22.74
N VAL A 125 2.47 24.00 21.52
CA VAL A 125 2.95 25.36 21.18
C VAL A 125 2.10 26.45 21.82
N VAL A 126 0.77 26.31 21.79
CA VAL A 126 -0.15 27.29 22.41
C VAL A 126 -0.02 27.29 23.93
N LEU A 127 0.18 26.13 24.55
CA LEU A 127 0.45 26.05 26.00
C LEU A 127 1.79 26.72 26.37
N GLY A 128 2.84 26.52 25.58
CA GLY A 128 4.14 27.18 25.79
C GLY A 128 4.07 28.71 25.67
N VAL A 129 3.36 29.23 24.66
CA VAL A 129 3.15 30.68 24.48
C VAL A 129 2.32 31.27 25.63
N LEU A 130 1.30 30.58 26.12
CA LEU A 130 0.52 31.04 27.28
C LEU A 130 1.35 31.09 28.56
N VAL A 131 2.10 30.02 28.87
CA VAL A 131 2.97 29.97 30.07
C VAL A 131 4.03 31.07 30.02
N THR A 132 4.64 31.32 28.86
CA THR A 132 5.65 32.37 28.71
C THR A 132 5.06 33.77 28.86
N LEU A 133 3.87 34.05 28.33
CA LEU A 133 3.20 35.34 28.51
C LEU A 133 2.84 35.60 29.98
N VAL A 134 2.33 34.60 30.69
CA VAL A 134 2.03 34.69 32.13
C VAL A 134 3.31 34.93 32.93
N TYR A 135 4.38 34.18 32.65
CA TYR A 135 5.68 34.34 33.32
C TYR A 135 6.28 35.73 33.09
N ARG A 136 6.23 36.24 31.84
CA ARG A 136 6.71 37.60 31.54
C ARG A 136 5.86 38.68 32.20
N TYR A 137 4.55 38.51 32.27
CA TYR A 137 3.68 39.46 32.96
C TYR A 137 3.99 39.50 34.47
N PHE A 138 4.16 38.35 35.10
CA PHE A 138 4.41 38.27 36.55
C PHE A 138 5.80 38.80 36.94
N ILE A 139 6.82 38.54 36.11
CA ILE A 139 8.18 39.06 36.34
C ILE A 139 8.31 40.53 35.98
N SER A 140 7.59 41.02 34.96
CA SER A 140 7.64 42.45 34.63
C SER A 140 6.80 43.32 35.59
N ALA A 141 6.01 42.69 36.47
CA ALA A 141 5.20 43.35 37.50
C ALA A 141 5.82 43.25 38.93
N HIS A 142 7.08 42.84 39.04
CA HIS A 142 7.91 42.90 40.25
C HIS A 142 9.27 43.52 39.91
#